data_AF-A0A482J4U5-F1
#
_entry.id   AF-A0A482J4U5-F1
#
_cell.length_a   1.000
_cell.length_b   1.000
_cell.length_c   1.000
_cell.angle_alpha   90.00
_cell.angle_beta   90.00
_cell.angle_gamma   90.00
#
_symmetry.space_group_name_H-M   'P 1'
#
loop_
_entity.id
_entity.type
_entity.pdbx_description
1 polymer ?
#
loop_
_entity_poly.entity_id
_entity_poly.type
_entity_poly.pdbx_seq_one_letter_code
_entity_poly.pdbx_strand_id
1 'polypeptide(L)'
;MNGKTYIVDMNVLQKAEFAERIKIESTATFVIPDVAFVEMCKNEKCELTMRRALEVFPPHTERVAAAIGLTQALRTEVAMRAPISRDGILSPEFASIVRKLIAELAIGEQGKANEIQQTYGRLRSTLLSRDLDPAAAKDLTTRKMKTLQGGLPKPLISAIRKNGFPRARFQDLLHVMTDIFARKHITNVLGMSDVEAARLMQERAMTVRYEYLLVRHCMLTLQRGGDISRAKAETELNHHLDMDYVALGSYFDGVLSYDDGVNDASEDLKNFLSTPLHEARTRIDPWFEELASSK
;
A
#
# COMPACT_ATOMS: atom_id res chain seq x y z
N MET A 1 5.45 -27.88 -5.14
CA MET A 1 6.28 -27.03 -4.26
C MET A 1 5.82 -25.60 -4.47
N ASN A 2 5.18 -24.97 -3.47
CA ASN A 2 4.69 -23.60 -3.63
C ASN A 2 5.83 -22.64 -3.35
N GLY A 3 6.42 -22.08 -4.41
CA GLY A 3 7.39 -20.99 -4.31
C GLY A 3 6.75 -19.74 -3.69
N LYS A 4 7.56 -18.93 -3.01
CA LYS A 4 7.10 -17.67 -2.41
C LYS A 4 6.77 -16.65 -3.50
N THR A 5 5.79 -15.80 -3.27
CA THR A 5 5.42 -14.70 -4.15
C THR A 5 5.60 -13.38 -3.42
N TYR A 6 6.30 -12.44 -4.04
CA TYR A 6 6.59 -11.15 -3.43
C TYR A 6 6.14 -10.00 -4.32
N ILE A 7 5.57 -8.96 -3.71
CA ILE A 7 5.47 -7.65 -4.37
C ILE A 7 6.84 -6.98 -4.30
N VAL A 8 7.31 -6.42 -5.41
CA VAL A 8 8.61 -5.77 -5.49
C VAL A 8 8.45 -4.27 -5.54
N ASP A 9 8.99 -3.58 -4.54
CA ASP A 9 9.09 -2.13 -4.49
C ASP A 9 10.11 -1.63 -5.54
N MET A 10 9.82 -0.49 -6.17
CA MET A 10 10.72 0.18 -7.10
C MET A 10 12.12 0.43 -6.51
N ASN A 11 12.22 0.71 -5.20
CA ASN A 11 13.51 0.97 -4.56
C ASN A 11 14.45 -0.26 -4.49
N VAL A 12 13.90 -1.47 -4.67
CA VAL A 12 14.62 -2.75 -4.67
C VAL A 12 15.15 -3.10 -6.06
N LEU A 13 14.42 -2.73 -7.10
CA LEU A 13 14.66 -3.14 -8.48
C LEU A 13 16.05 -2.76 -9.02
N GLN A 14 16.70 -1.75 -8.44
CA GLN A 14 18.02 -1.26 -8.87
C GLN A 14 19.17 -1.68 -7.94
N LYS A 15 18.92 -2.61 -7.00
CA LYS A 15 19.88 -3.00 -5.96
C LYS A 15 20.56 -4.32 -6.30
N ALA A 16 21.86 -4.40 -6.05
CA ALA A 16 22.67 -5.59 -6.35
C ALA A 16 22.20 -6.81 -5.54
N GLU A 17 21.79 -6.57 -4.30
CA GLU A 17 21.24 -7.57 -3.40
C GLU A 17 19.98 -8.24 -3.96
N PHE A 18 19.14 -7.51 -4.69
CA PHE A 18 17.98 -8.08 -5.37
C PHE A 18 18.39 -8.95 -6.56
N ALA A 19 19.39 -8.51 -7.34
CA ALA A 19 19.94 -9.28 -8.45
C ALA A 19 20.58 -10.60 -7.98
N GLU A 20 21.12 -10.66 -6.77
CA GLU A 20 21.58 -11.92 -6.17
C GLU A 20 20.42 -12.76 -5.63
N ARG A 21 19.45 -12.12 -4.97
CA ARG A 21 18.26 -12.80 -4.44
C ARG A 21 17.46 -13.52 -5.51
N ILE A 22 17.24 -12.89 -6.67
CA ILE A 22 16.49 -13.50 -7.77
C ILE A 22 17.17 -14.77 -8.30
N LYS A 23 18.51 -14.85 -8.25
CA LYS A 23 19.27 -16.05 -8.63
C LYS A 23 19.15 -17.16 -7.58
N ILE A 24 19.25 -16.79 -6.29
CA ILE A 24 19.21 -17.73 -5.16
C ILE A 24 17.80 -18.32 -4.99
N GLU A 25 16.78 -17.47 -5.00
CA GLU A 25 15.38 -17.88 -4.82
C GLU A 25 14.75 -18.34 -6.14
N SER A 26 15.27 -19.44 -6.70
CA SER A 26 14.92 -19.95 -8.04
C SER A 26 13.45 -20.31 -8.25
N THR A 27 12.69 -20.53 -7.17
CA THR A 27 11.25 -20.85 -7.24
C THR A 27 10.34 -19.67 -6.90
N ALA A 28 10.89 -18.52 -6.51
CA ALA A 28 10.08 -17.36 -6.14
C ALA A 28 9.49 -16.64 -7.36
N THR A 29 8.28 -16.11 -7.19
CA THR A 29 7.59 -15.25 -8.17
C THR A 29 7.68 -13.79 -7.70
N PHE A 30 8.02 -12.90 -8.61
CA PHE A 30 8.17 -11.46 -8.36
C PHE A 30 7.05 -10.70 -9.06
N VAL A 31 6.17 -10.12 -8.26
CA VAL A 31 5.01 -9.36 -8.72
C VAL A 31 5.41 -7.89 -8.81
N ILE A 32 5.35 -7.32 -10.01
CA ILE A 32 5.55 -5.89 -10.24
C ILE A 32 4.18 -5.21 -10.25
N PRO A 33 3.83 -4.39 -9.24
CA PRO A 33 2.55 -3.69 -9.24
C PRO A 33 2.59 -2.49 -10.19
N ASP A 34 1.42 -1.99 -10.57
CA ASP A 34 1.29 -0.80 -11.41
C ASP A 34 1.98 0.44 -10.80
N VAL A 35 1.93 0.59 -9.47
CA VAL A 35 2.57 1.68 -8.74
C VAL A 35 4.07 1.76 -9.02
N ALA A 36 4.75 0.63 -9.23
CA ALA A 36 6.16 0.64 -9.62
C ALA A 36 6.37 1.30 -10.99
N PHE A 37 5.47 1.08 -11.94
CA PHE A 37 5.52 1.76 -13.25
C PHE A 37 5.15 3.24 -13.14
N VAL A 38 4.23 3.61 -12.24
CA VAL A 38 3.94 5.01 -11.93
C VAL A 38 5.20 5.71 -11.42
N GLU A 39 5.94 5.08 -10.52
CA GLU A 39 7.20 5.61 -9.98
C GLU A 39 8.30 5.71 -11.03
N MET A 40 8.44 4.71 -11.89
CA MET A 40 9.37 4.76 -13.03
C MET A 40 9.06 5.93 -13.98
N CYS A 41 7.78 6.34 -14.07
CA CYS A 41 7.31 7.43 -14.92
C CYS A 41 7.35 8.83 -14.29
N LYS A 42 7.67 8.98 -12.99
CA LYS A 42 7.67 10.29 -12.30
C LYS A 42 8.55 11.31 -13.02
N ASN A 43 9.72 10.88 -13.50
CA ASN A 43 10.73 11.75 -14.10
C ASN A 43 10.74 11.68 -15.63
N GLU A 44 11.26 12.71 -16.29
CA GLU A 44 11.35 12.77 -17.76
C GLU A 44 12.21 11.64 -18.36
N LYS A 45 13.17 11.13 -17.59
CA LYS A 45 14.03 9.99 -17.97
C LYS A 45 13.37 8.63 -17.70
N CYS A 46 12.06 8.53 -17.87
CA CYS A 46 11.27 7.33 -17.53
C CYS A 46 11.80 6.05 -18.20
N GLU A 47 12.16 6.09 -19.49
CA GLU A 47 12.72 4.93 -20.20
C GLU A 47 14.01 4.43 -19.55
N LEU A 48 14.94 5.34 -19.23
CA LEU A 48 16.20 4.98 -18.57
C LEU A 48 15.93 4.37 -17.18
N THR A 49 14.99 4.95 -16.43
CA THR A 49 14.58 4.44 -15.12
C THR A 49 13.97 3.04 -15.23
N MET A 50 13.07 2.82 -16.19
CA MET A 50 12.47 1.49 -16.45
C MET A 50 13.52 0.48 -16.85
N ARG A 51 14.40 0.82 -17.79
CA ARG A 51 15.48 -0.05 -18.25
C ARG A 51 16.34 -0.52 -17.08
N ARG A 52 16.79 0.40 -16.24
CA ARG A 52 17.61 0.08 -15.05
C ARG A 52 16.86 -0.76 -14.02
N ALA A 53 15.59 -0.45 -13.76
CA ALA A 53 14.80 -1.20 -12.79
C ALA A 53 14.47 -2.62 -13.26
N LEU A 54 14.33 -2.83 -14.57
CA LEU A 54 13.91 -4.11 -15.13
C LEU A 54 15.07 -4.98 -15.64
N GLU A 55 16.31 -4.46 -15.62
CA GLU A 55 17.52 -5.12 -16.14
C GLU A 55 17.83 -6.48 -15.49
N VAL A 56 17.35 -6.71 -14.26
CA VAL A 56 17.59 -7.95 -13.51
C VAL A 56 16.70 -9.11 -13.94
N PHE A 57 15.59 -8.84 -14.65
CA PHE A 57 14.59 -9.85 -15.00
C PHE A 57 14.76 -10.61 -16.32
N PRO A 58 15.52 -10.17 -17.36
CA PRO A 58 15.58 -10.90 -18.62
C PRO A 58 15.87 -12.41 -18.49
N PRO A 59 16.82 -12.87 -17.63
CA PRO A 59 17.07 -14.31 -17.43
C PRO A 59 15.98 -15.05 -16.64
N HIS A 60 14.98 -14.34 -16.14
CA HIS A 60 14.02 -14.78 -15.12
C HIS A 60 12.59 -14.32 -15.43
N THR A 61 12.31 -13.98 -16.68
CA THR A 61 11.09 -13.30 -17.11
C THR A 61 9.83 -14.13 -16.83
N GLU A 62 9.95 -15.46 -16.83
CA GLU A 62 8.89 -16.41 -16.50
C GLU A 62 8.41 -16.30 -15.05
N ARG A 63 9.27 -15.82 -14.14
CA ARG A 63 8.96 -15.60 -12.72
C ARG A 63 8.41 -14.21 -12.42
N VAL A 64 8.25 -13.37 -13.44
CA VAL A 64 7.63 -12.06 -13.30
C VAL A 64 6.12 -12.18 -13.44
N ALA A 65 5.38 -11.73 -12.44
CA ALA A 65 3.94 -11.50 -12.52
C ALA A 65 3.64 -10.00 -12.40
N ALA A 66 2.40 -9.61 -12.65
CA ALA A 66 1.98 -8.21 -12.47
C ALA A 66 0.66 -8.16 -11.70
N ALA A 67 0.52 -7.13 -10.87
CA ALA A 67 -0.70 -6.87 -10.12
C ALA A 67 -1.46 -5.68 -10.70
N ILE A 68 -2.79 -5.72 -10.58
CA ILE A 68 -3.63 -4.54 -10.81
C ILE A 68 -3.33 -3.46 -9.78
N GLY A 69 -3.75 -2.23 -10.07
CA GLY A 69 -3.62 -1.13 -9.12
C GLY A 69 -4.53 -1.22 -7.90
N LEU A 70 -4.09 -0.62 -6.80
CA LEU A 70 -4.88 -0.58 -5.57
C LEU A 70 -6.26 0.04 -5.82
N THR A 71 -6.33 1.16 -6.54
CA THR A 71 -7.60 1.80 -6.90
C THR A 71 -8.52 0.88 -7.70
N GLN A 72 -7.96 0.05 -8.59
CA GLN A 72 -8.74 -0.94 -9.33
C GLN A 72 -9.23 -2.05 -8.40
N ALA A 73 -8.39 -2.56 -7.51
CA ALA A 73 -8.77 -3.57 -6.51
C ALA A 73 -9.92 -3.06 -5.62
N LEU A 74 -9.83 -1.83 -5.11
CA LEU A 74 -10.87 -1.20 -4.31
C LEU A 74 -12.19 -1.05 -5.09
N ARG A 75 -12.14 -0.60 -6.34
CA ARG A 75 -13.34 -0.50 -7.20
C ARG A 75 -13.98 -1.86 -7.47
N THR A 76 -13.17 -2.89 -7.68
CA THR A 76 -13.63 -4.27 -7.87
C THR A 76 -14.37 -4.77 -6.63
N GLU A 77 -13.85 -4.53 -5.42
CA GLU A 77 -14.55 -4.89 -4.18
C GLU A 77 -15.87 -4.13 -4.02
N VAL A 78 -15.91 -2.85 -4.36
CA VAL A 78 -17.14 -2.05 -4.31
C VAL A 78 -18.18 -2.58 -5.30
N ALA A 79 -17.76 -2.90 -6.53
CA ALA A 79 -18.65 -3.40 -7.56
C ALA A 79 -19.21 -4.79 -7.24
N MET A 80 -18.37 -5.70 -6.75
CA MET A 80 -18.77 -7.07 -6.36
C MET A 80 -19.42 -7.12 -4.98
N ARG A 81 -19.27 -6.05 -4.19
CA ARG A 81 -19.58 -5.97 -2.75
C ARG A 81 -18.93 -7.07 -1.93
N ALA A 82 -17.81 -7.63 -2.40
CA ALA A 82 -17.14 -8.80 -1.86
C ALA A 82 -15.62 -8.59 -1.90
N PRO A 83 -14.85 -9.26 -1.04
CA PRO A 83 -13.40 -9.14 -1.06
C PRO A 83 -12.82 -9.62 -2.40
N ILE A 84 -11.78 -8.94 -2.87
CA ILE A 84 -11.01 -9.42 -4.01
C ILE A 84 -10.10 -10.56 -3.55
N SER A 85 -9.93 -11.59 -4.38
CA SER A 85 -9.04 -12.72 -4.11
C SER A 85 -7.60 -12.41 -4.52
N ARG A 86 -6.64 -13.23 -4.05
CA ARG A 86 -5.23 -13.17 -4.51
C ARG A 86 -5.12 -13.27 -6.03
N ASP A 87 -5.86 -14.19 -6.64
CA ASP A 87 -5.86 -14.37 -8.10
C ASP A 87 -6.50 -13.18 -8.81
N GLY A 88 -7.49 -12.52 -8.19
CA GLY A 88 -8.08 -11.29 -8.72
C GLY A 88 -7.15 -10.07 -8.66
N ILE A 89 -6.13 -10.08 -7.80
CA ILE A 89 -5.09 -9.05 -7.76
C ILE A 89 -4.09 -9.23 -8.91
N LEU A 90 -3.82 -10.46 -9.32
CA LEU A 90 -2.91 -10.75 -10.43
C LEU A 90 -3.60 -10.51 -11.77
N SER A 91 -2.90 -9.88 -12.71
CA SER A 91 -3.37 -9.74 -14.10
C SER A 91 -2.42 -10.47 -15.06
N PRO A 92 -2.83 -11.63 -15.61
CA PRO A 92 -2.07 -12.34 -16.63
C PRO A 92 -1.81 -11.50 -17.89
N GLU A 93 -2.78 -10.68 -18.28
CA GLU A 93 -2.67 -9.77 -19.42
C GLU A 93 -1.59 -8.72 -19.17
N PHE A 94 -1.61 -8.10 -17.98
CA PHE A 94 -0.59 -7.13 -17.62
C PHE A 94 0.78 -7.79 -17.48
N ALA A 95 0.86 -8.98 -16.88
CA ALA A 95 2.10 -9.74 -16.79
C ALA A 95 2.69 -10.03 -18.17
N SER A 96 1.87 -10.37 -19.16
CA SER A 96 2.30 -10.57 -20.55
C SER A 96 2.91 -9.30 -21.15
N ILE A 97 2.29 -8.13 -20.90
CA ILE A 97 2.82 -6.82 -21.33
C ILE A 97 4.16 -6.52 -20.66
N VAL A 98 4.25 -6.69 -19.34
CA VAL A 98 5.48 -6.45 -18.57
C VAL A 98 6.62 -7.33 -19.05
N ARG A 99 6.37 -8.63 -19.28
CA ARG A 99 7.38 -9.57 -19.79
C ARG A 99 7.87 -9.20 -21.19
N LYS A 100 6.97 -8.76 -22.08
CA LYS A 100 7.35 -8.24 -23.40
C LYS A 100 8.22 -7.00 -23.27
N LEU A 101 7.84 -6.06 -22.39
CA LEU A 101 8.61 -4.85 -22.14
C LEU A 101 10.03 -5.17 -21.65
N ILE A 102 10.17 -6.08 -20.68
CA ILE A 102 11.49 -6.53 -20.18
C ILE A 102 12.35 -7.06 -21.34
N ALA A 103 11.78 -7.92 -22.19
CA ALA A 103 12.49 -8.47 -23.34
C ALA A 103 12.90 -7.39 -24.36
N GLU A 104 12.02 -6.42 -24.63
CA GLU A 104 12.31 -5.32 -25.55
C GLU A 104 13.40 -4.37 -25.03
N LEU A 105 13.37 -4.05 -23.73
CA LEU A 105 14.38 -3.20 -23.10
C LEU A 105 15.77 -3.86 -23.08
N ALA A 106 15.82 -5.20 -23.05
CA ALA A 106 17.07 -5.96 -23.08
C ALA A 106 17.78 -5.97 -24.45
N ILE A 107 17.02 -5.87 -25.56
CA ILE A 107 17.56 -5.94 -26.93
C ILE A 107 18.33 -4.66 -27.31
N GLY A 108 18.03 -3.53 -26.67
CA GLY A 108 18.85 -2.31 -26.80
C GLY A 108 18.77 -1.59 -28.15
N GLU A 109 17.88 -1.98 -29.06
CA GLU A 109 17.74 -1.34 -30.38
C GLU A 109 17.26 0.12 -30.25
N GLN A 110 18.10 1.06 -30.70
CA GLN A 110 17.82 2.50 -30.73
C GLN A 110 16.54 2.86 -31.51
N GLY A 111 16.09 2.02 -32.44
CA GLY A 111 14.90 2.25 -33.25
C GLY A 111 13.58 2.13 -32.48
N LYS A 112 13.49 1.21 -31.51
CA LYS A 112 12.29 1.03 -30.66
C LYS A 112 12.20 2.06 -29.55
N ALA A 113 13.32 2.66 -29.14
CA ALA A 113 13.39 3.63 -28.05
C ALA A 113 12.49 4.85 -28.30
N ASN A 114 12.41 5.35 -29.54
CA ASN A 114 11.56 6.51 -29.87
C ASN A 114 10.05 6.20 -29.80
N GLU A 115 9.62 5.00 -30.21
CA GLU A 115 8.21 4.58 -30.21
C GLU A 115 7.71 4.26 -28.79
N ILE A 116 8.59 3.61 -28.01
CA ILE A 116 8.53 3.48 -26.56
C ILE A 116 8.39 4.87 -25.95
N GLN A 117 9.31 5.81 -26.21
CA GLN A 117 9.32 7.14 -25.60
C GLN A 117 8.08 7.98 -25.93
N GLN A 118 7.53 7.91 -27.15
CA GLN A 118 6.26 8.59 -27.49
C GLN A 118 5.07 7.98 -26.77
N THR A 119 5.00 6.64 -26.70
CA THR A 119 3.97 5.92 -25.96
C THR A 119 4.04 6.26 -24.47
N TYR A 120 5.26 6.28 -23.89
CA TYR A 120 5.51 6.69 -22.51
C TYR A 120 5.22 8.16 -22.26
N GLY A 121 5.51 9.06 -23.21
CA GLY A 121 5.16 10.48 -23.09
C GLY A 121 3.65 10.69 -22.94
N ARG A 122 2.85 9.99 -23.74
CA ARG A 122 1.37 10.04 -23.68
C ARG A 122 0.81 9.36 -22.43
N LEU A 123 1.38 8.24 -22.02
CA LEU A 123 1.00 7.56 -20.78
C LEU A 123 1.37 8.42 -19.57
N ARG A 124 2.55 9.03 -19.56
CA ARG A 124 3.04 9.90 -18.49
C ARG A 124 2.13 11.11 -18.29
N SER A 125 1.67 11.79 -19.34
CA SER A 125 0.73 12.91 -19.16
C SER A 125 -0.61 12.48 -18.57
N THR A 126 -1.07 11.26 -18.89
CA THR A 126 -2.28 10.67 -18.30
C THR A 126 -2.05 10.26 -16.84
N LEU A 127 -0.92 9.62 -16.53
CA LEU A 127 -0.54 9.22 -15.16
C LEU A 127 -0.33 10.45 -14.25
N LEU A 128 0.35 11.49 -14.76
CA LEU A 128 0.56 12.75 -14.05
C LEU A 128 -0.74 13.48 -13.70
N SER A 129 -1.78 13.32 -14.51
CA SER A 129 -3.07 14.01 -14.29
C SER A 129 -4.08 13.19 -13.49
N ARG A 130 -3.80 11.90 -13.20
CA ARG A 130 -4.76 11.00 -12.51
C ARG A 130 -4.19 10.33 -11.27
N ASP A 131 -2.97 9.80 -11.35
CA ASP A 131 -2.38 8.93 -10.32
C ASP A 131 -1.24 9.61 -9.55
N LEU A 132 -0.65 10.67 -10.10
CA LEU A 132 0.33 11.52 -9.43
C LEU A 132 -0.27 12.90 -9.12
N ASP A 133 -1.27 12.93 -8.24
CA ASP A 133 -1.86 14.17 -7.72
C ASP A 133 -1.47 14.38 -6.24
N PRO A 134 -0.38 15.11 -5.97
CA PRO A 134 0.04 15.42 -4.60
C PRO A 134 -1.03 16.14 -3.78
N ALA A 135 -1.82 17.01 -4.41
CA ALA A 135 -2.84 17.79 -3.71
C ALA A 135 -3.98 16.87 -3.24
N ALA A 136 -4.45 15.98 -4.12
CA ALA A 136 -5.49 15.01 -3.77
C ALA A 136 -5.04 14.04 -2.66
N ALA A 137 -3.78 13.58 -2.69
CA ALA A 137 -3.22 12.73 -1.62
C ALA A 137 -3.21 13.46 -0.27
N LYS A 138 -2.65 14.68 -0.24
CA LYS A 138 -2.62 15.50 0.98
C LYS A 138 -4.02 15.83 1.51
N ASP A 139 -4.97 16.12 0.62
CA ASP A 139 -6.35 16.38 0.98
C ASP A 139 -7.04 15.15 1.58
N LEU A 140 -6.77 13.95 1.04
CA LEU A 140 -7.27 12.70 1.59
C LEU A 140 -6.73 12.47 3.00
N THR A 141 -5.41 12.57 3.23
CA THR A 141 -4.83 12.43 4.57
C THR A 141 -5.38 13.49 5.52
N THR A 142 -5.55 14.73 5.06
CA THR A 142 -6.09 15.83 5.87
C THR A 142 -7.52 15.54 6.34
N ARG A 143 -8.39 15.06 5.44
CA ARG A 143 -9.77 14.67 5.79
C ARG A 143 -9.79 13.49 6.77
N LYS A 144 -8.94 12.48 6.55
CA LYS A 144 -8.83 11.31 7.43
C LYS A 144 -8.30 11.68 8.81
N MET A 145 -7.25 12.50 8.89
CA MET A 145 -6.72 13.05 10.13
C MET A 145 -7.78 13.84 10.91
N LYS A 146 -8.55 14.72 10.24
CA LYS A 146 -9.64 15.47 10.87
C LYS A 146 -10.71 14.54 11.44
N THR A 147 -11.08 13.50 10.69
CA THR A 147 -12.05 12.48 11.12
C THR A 147 -11.54 11.70 12.32
N LEU A 148 -10.26 11.30 12.30
CA LEU A 148 -9.58 10.61 13.40
C LEU A 148 -9.56 11.48 14.67
N GLN A 149 -9.01 12.69 14.59
CA GLN A 149 -8.91 13.60 15.73
C GLN A 149 -10.28 13.99 16.30
N GLY A 150 -11.30 14.14 15.45
CA GLY A 150 -12.67 14.40 15.90
C GLY A 150 -13.35 13.20 16.57
N GLY A 151 -12.89 11.98 16.28
CA GLY A 151 -13.39 10.74 16.88
C GLY A 151 -12.66 10.32 18.15
N LEU A 152 -11.47 10.86 18.44
CA LEU A 152 -10.66 10.47 19.59
C LEU A 152 -10.85 11.41 20.79
N PRO A 153 -10.97 10.88 22.03
CA PRO A 153 -10.97 11.69 23.24
C PRO A 153 -9.66 12.49 23.40
N LYS A 154 -9.74 13.74 23.88
CA LYS A 154 -8.54 14.57 24.14
C LYS A 154 -7.49 13.90 25.03
N PRO A 155 -7.84 13.21 26.14
CA PRO A 155 -6.85 12.50 26.95
C PRO A 155 -6.08 11.43 26.17
N LEU A 156 -6.76 10.74 25.26
CA LEU A 156 -6.16 9.74 24.39
C LEU A 156 -5.18 10.38 23.39
N ILE A 157 -5.59 11.47 22.74
CA ILE A 157 -4.71 12.24 21.84
C ILE A 157 -3.45 12.69 22.58
N SER A 158 -3.62 13.22 23.79
CA SER A 158 -2.50 13.62 24.64
C SER A 158 -1.61 12.43 25.01
N ALA A 159 -2.18 11.26 25.30
CA ALA A 159 -1.41 10.06 25.61
C ALA A 159 -0.61 9.52 24.42
N ILE A 160 -1.21 9.49 23.22
CA ILE A 160 -0.53 9.08 21.98
C ILE A 160 0.66 10.00 21.67
N ARG A 161 0.52 11.31 21.91
CA ARG A 161 1.57 12.31 21.68
C ARG A 161 2.70 12.27 22.72
N LYS A 162 2.55 11.57 23.84
CA LYS A 162 3.62 11.45 24.82
C LYS A 162 4.74 10.57 24.24
N ASN A 163 5.97 11.04 24.36
CA ASN A 163 7.14 10.24 24.00
C ASN A 163 7.14 8.91 24.76
N GLY A 164 7.42 7.82 24.06
CA GLY A 164 7.45 6.48 24.64
C GLY A 164 6.11 5.75 24.70
N PHE A 165 5.10 6.18 23.93
CA PHE A 165 3.84 5.42 23.82
C PHE A 165 4.11 3.97 23.37
N PRO A 166 3.75 2.93 24.17
CA PRO A 166 4.17 1.56 23.90
C PRO A 166 3.67 1.02 22.56
N ARG A 167 4.56 0.36 21.80
CA ARG A 167 4.29 -0.16 20.47
C ARG A 167 3.09 -1.13 20.42
N ALA A 168 3.02 -2.07 21.38
CA ALA A 168 1.92 -3.03 21.46
C ALA A 168 0.56 -2.32 21.68
N ARG A 169 0.51 -1.32 22.58
CA ARG A 169 -0.71 -0.53 22.82
C ARG A 169 -1.09 0.28 21.58
N PHE A 170 -0.11 0.78 20.83
CA PHE A 170 -0.35 1.47 19.57
C PHE A 170 -0.99 0.53 18.53
N GLN A 171 -0.49 -0.69 18.39
CA GLN A 171 -1.05 -1.68 17.46
C GLN A 171 -2.49 -2.08 17.85
N ASP A 172 -2.76 -2.31 19.14
CA ASP A 172 -4.12 -2.61 19.62
C ASP A 172 -5.07 -1.44 19.36
N LEU A 173 -4.61 -0.20 19.58
CA LEU A 173 -5.40 0.99 19.30
C LEU A 173 -5.68 1.12 17.80
N LEU A 174 -4.68 0.87 16.95
CA LEU A 174 -4.86 0.85 15.51
C LEU A 174 -5.94 -0.16 15.10
N HIS A 175 -5.94 -1.38 15.65
CA HIS A 175 -6.98 -2.37 15.34
C HIS A 175 -8.38 -1.87 15.65
N VAL A 176 -8.59 -1.32 16.85
CA VAL A 176 -9.91 -0.84 17.26
C VAL A 176 -10.33 0.37 16.44
N MET A 177 -9.42 1.32 16.19
CA MET A 177 -9.74 2.50 15.39
C MET A 177 -10.03 2.13 13.93
N THR A 178 -9.24 1.24 13.33
CA THR A 178 -9.52 0.73 11.98
C THR A 178 -10.88 0.06 11.90
N ASP A 179 -11.28 -0.75 12.89
CA ASP A 179 -12.61 -1.36 12.92
C ASP A 179 -13.74 -0.30 12.86
N ILE A 180 -13.61 0.74 13.67
CA ILE A 180 -14.59 1.84 13.73
C ILE A 180 -14.61 2.62 12.41
N PHE A 181 -13.46 3.04 11.89
CA PHE A 181 -13.39 3.88 10.70
C PHE A 181 -13.69 3.13 9.41
N ALA A 182 -13.19 1.90 9.26
CA ALA A 182 -13.46 1.07 8.08
C ALA A 182 -14.94 0.72 7.99
N ARG A 183 -15.58 0.31 9.09
CA ARG A 183 -17.03 0.05 9.10
C ARG A 183 -17.80 1.29 8.69
N LYS A 184 -17.52 2.45 9.29
CA LYS A 184 -18.18 3.72 8.95
C LYS A 184 -17.95 4.12 7.49
N HIS A 185 -16.74 3.91 6.96
CA HIS A 185 -16.43 4.19 5.57
C HIS A 185 -17.24 3.28 4.63
N ILE A 186 -17.25 1.99 4.89
CA ILE A 186 -17.96 1.00 4.08
C ILE A 186 -19.48 1.27 4.07
N THR A 187 -20.09 1.52 5.23
CA THR A 187 -21.53 1.75 5.30
C THR A 187 -21.94 3.13 4.78
N ASN A 188 -21.25 4.18 5.20
CA ASN A 188 -21.74 5.55 5.00
C ASN A 188 -21.18 6.20 3.73
N VAL A 189 -20.03 5.75 3.24
CA VAL A 189 -19.38 6.32 2.04
C VAL A 189 -19.55 5.40 0.85
N LEU A 190 -19.39 4.08 1.03
CA LEU A 190 -19.55 3.10 -0.05
C LEU A 190 -21.00 2.62 -0.19
N GLY A 191 -21.88 2.97 0.75
CA GLY A 191 -23.33 2.67 0.66
C GLY A 191 -23.67 1.19 0.83
N MET A 192 -22.80 0.42 1.48
CA MET A 192 -23.02 -1.00 1.74
C MET A 192 -23.84 -1.21 3.02
N SER A 193 -24.59 -2.31 3.08
CA SER A 193 -25.31 -2.75 4.28
C SER A 193 -24.36 -3.20 5.40
N ASP A 194 -24.87 -3.29 6.63
CA ASP A 194 -24.09 -3.79 7.78
C ASP A 194 -23.62 -5.23 7.59
N VAL A 195 -24.38 -6.06 6.87
CA VAL A 195 -24.01 -7.45 6.56
C VAL A 195 -22.84 -7.49 5.58
N GLU A 196 -22.90 -6.69 4.51
CA GLU A 196 -21.81 -6.56 3.54
C GLU A 196 -20.55 -5.98 4.22
N ALA A 197 -20.71 -4.95 5.05
CA ALA A 197 -19.62 -4.38 5.82
C ALA A 197 -18.99 -5.41 6.78
N ALA A 198 -19.81 -6.16 7.53
CA ALA A 198 -19.32 -7.20 8.42
C ALA A 198 -18.51 -8.27 7.67
N ARG A 199 -18.97 -8.69 6.48
CA ARG A 199 -18.25 -9.63 5.63
C ARG A 199 -16.89 -9.09 5.19
N LEU A 200 -16.83 -7.86 4.65
CA LEU A 200 -15.56 -7.26 4.24
C LEU A 200 -14.58 -7.10 5.41
N MET A 201 -15.10 -6.72 6.59
CA MET A 201 -14.32 -6.61 7.83
C MET A 201 -13.76 -7.95 8.31
N GLN A 202 -14.57 -9.01 8.26
CA GLN A 202 -14.19 -10.36 8.68
C GLN A 202 -13.15 -10.97 7.73
N GLU A 203 -13.36 -10.85 6.42
CA GLU A 203 -12.45 -11.36 5.39
C GLU A 203 -11.25 -10.43 5.14
N ARG A 204 -11.15 -9.34 5.92
CA ARG A 204 -10.07 -8.36 5.87
C ARG A 204 -9.84 -7.80 4.47
N ALA A 205 -10.90 -7.51 3.73
CA ALA A 205 -10.88 -7.04 2.33
C ALA A 205 -9.84 -5.93 2.05
N MET A 206 -9.46 -5.73 0.78
CA MET A 206 -8.53 -4.67 0.35
C MET A 206 -8.94 -3.30 0.89
N THR A 207 -10.23 -2.99 0.89
CA THR A 207 -10.80 -1.78 1.49
C THR A 207 -10.42 -1.63 2.96
N VAL A 208 -10.44 -2.71 3.72
CA VAL A 208 -10.09 -2.73 5.16
C VAL A 208 -8.58 -2.63 5.35
N ARG A 209 -7.80 -3.34 4.53
CA ARG A 209 -6.32 -3.25 4.50
C ARG A 209 -5.85 -1.82 4.22
N TYR A 210 -6.45 -1.15 3.23
CA TYR A 210 -6.10 0.22 2.90
C TYR A 210 -6.54 1.21 3.98
N GLU A 211 -7.75 1.05 4.54
CA GLU A 211 -8.18 1.90 5.66
C GLU A 211 -7.28 1.72 6.89
N TYR A 212 -6.80 0.50 7.16
CA TYR A 212 -5.80 0.25 8.20
C TYR A 212 -4.55 1.10 8.00
N LEU A 213 -4.00 1.08 6.78
CA LEU A 213 -2.78 1.84 6.46
C LEU A 213 -2.99 3.35 6.57
N LEU A 214 -4.16 3.87 6.13
CA LEU A 214 -4.51 5.28 6.30
C LEU A 214 -4.63 5.69 7.76
N VAL A 215 -5.31 4.87 8.59
CA VAL A 215 -5.44 5.11 10.03
C VAL A 215 -4.07 5.07 10.69
N ARG A 216 -3.24 4.09 10.34
CA ARG A 216 -1.85 3.98 10.79
C ARG A 216 -1.04 5.23 10.47
N HIS A 217 -1.06 5.69 9.23
CA HIS A 217 -0.35 6.90 8.80
C HIS A 217 -0.79 8.14 9.59
N CYS A 218 -2.11 8.32 9.75
CA CYS A 218 -2.65 9.43 10.54
C CYS A 218 -2.25 9.33 12.02
N MET A 219 -2.29 8.14 12.60
CA MET A 219 -1.93 7.91 14.00
C MET A 219 -0.43 8.11 14.27
N LEU A 220 0.45 7.69 13.36
CA LEU A 220 1.88 7.96 13.46
C LEU A 220 2.19 9.45 13.32
N THR A 221 1.51 10.13 12.39
CA THR A 221 1.59 11.59 12.27
C THR A 221 1.15 12.27 13.56
N LEU A 222 0.06 11.80 14.17
CA LEU A 222 -0.42 12.30 15.45
C LEU A 222 0.60 12.07 16.57
N GLN A 223 1.17 10.87 16.68
CA GLN A 223 2.17 10.48 17.67
C GLN A 223 3.42 11.37 17.60
N ARG A 224 3.87 11.71 16.39
CA ARG A 224 5.02 12.61 16.14
C ARG A 224 4.71 14.08 16.44
N GLY A 225 3.49 14.41 16.86
CA GLY A 225 3.03 15.80 17.03
C GLY A 225 2.90 16.55 15.70
N GLY A 226 2.87 15.84 14.58
CA GLY A 226 2.85 16.40 13.24
C GLY A 226 1.52 17.08 12.90
N ASP A 227 1.61 18.10 12.07
CA ASP A 227 0.46 18.81 11.49
C ASP A 227 0.45 18.54 9.97
N ILE A 228 -0.53 17.75 9.53
CA ILE A 228 -0.70 17.39 8.11
C ILE A 228 -0.86 18.61 7.21
N SER A 229 -1.39 19.73 7.73
CA SER A 229 -1.53 20.97 6.95
C SER A 229 -0.17 21.52 6.50
N ARG A 230 0.89 21.24 7.27
CA ARG A 230 2.28 21.66 6.99
C ARG A 230 3.09 20.62 6.21
N ALA A 231 2.60 19.40 6.06
CA ALA A 231 3.27 18.38 5.25
C ALA A 231 3.36 18.81 3.78
N LYS A 232 4.45 18.45 3.11
CA LYS A 232 4.57 18.67 1.66
C LYS A 232 3.65 17.68 0.94
N ALA A 233 2.97 18.15 -0.09
CA ALA A 233 2.00 17.34 -0.83
C ALA A 233 2.66 16.12 -1.48
N GLU A 234 3.90 16.29 -1.96
CA GLU A 234 4.69 15.25 -2.60
C GLU A 234 5.12 14.17 -1.60
N THR A 235 5.37 14.54 -0.35
CA THR A 235 5.68 13.59 0.72
C THR A 235 4.45 12.72 1.03
N GLU A 236 3.26 13.31 1.09
CA GLU A 236 2.03 12.55 1.27
C GLU A 236 1.76 11.62 0.09
N LEU A 237 1.95 12.09 -1.15
CA LEU A 237 1.83 11.22 -2.32
C LEU A 237 2.75 10.01 -2.22
N ASN A 238 4.02 10.19 -1.84
CA ASN A 238 4.93 9.06 -1.67
C ASN A 238 4.45 8.08 -0.58
N HIS A 239 3.97 8.57 0.57
CA HIS A 239 3.37 7.71 1.58
C HIS A 239 2.17 6.92 1.06
N HIS A 240 1.36 7.50 0.18
CA HIS A 240 0.26 6.79 -0.48
C HIS A 240 0.76 5.68 -1.42
N LEU A 241 1.80 5.95 -2.20
CA LEU A 241 2.41 4.93 -3.07
C LEU A 241 3.04 3.79 -2.25
N ASP A 242 3.69 4.12 -1.12
CA ASP A 242 4.19 3.13 -0.16
C ASP A 242 3.07 2.24 0.39
N MET A 243 1.91 2.85 0.71
CA MET A 243 0.73 2.11 1.16
C MET A 243 0.18 1.18 0.07
N ASP A 244 0.25 1.55 -1.21
CA ASP A 244 -0.18 0.70 -2.32
C ASP A 244 0.65 -0.59 -2.38
N TYR A 245 1.98 -0.49 -2.25
CA TYR A 245 2.86 -1.67 -2.18
C TYR A 245 2.49 -2.57 -0.99
N VAL A 246 2.28 -1.98 0.19
CA VAL A 246 1.95 -2.74 1.41
C VAL A 246 0.60 -3.42 1.31
N ALA A 247 -0.42 -2.71 0.82
CA ALA A 247 -1.77 -3.23 0.67
C ALA A 247 -1.80 -4.40 -0.33
N LEU A 248 -1.20 -4.24 -1.50
CA LEU A 248 -1.08 -5.30 -2.50
C LEU A 248 -0.22 -6.47 -1.99
N GLY A 249 0.91 -6.16 -1.36
CA GLY A 249 1.85 -7.15 -0.79
C GLY A 249 1.23 -8.04 0.28
N SER A 250 0.20 -7.56 0.97
CA SER A 250 -0.50 -8.33 2.00
C SER A 250 -1.31 -9.53 1.48
N TYR A 251 -1.52 -9.64 0.16
CA TYR A 251 -2.11 -10.81 -0.50
C TYR A 251 -1.09 -11.92 -0.83
N PHE A 252 0.20 -11.62 -0.67
CA PHE A 252 1.32 -12.50 -1.01
C PHE A 252 2.19 -12.76 0.23
N ASP A 253 3.39 -13.30 0.03
CA ASP A 253 4.30 -13.62 1.14
C ASP A 253 4.98 -12.37 1.74
N GLY A 254 4.90 -11.23 1.04
CA GLY A 254 5.25 -9.91 1.55
C GLY A 254 5.65 -8.92 0.46
N VAL A 255 6.17 -7.79 0.90
CA VAL A 255 6.81 -6.76 0.07
C VAL A 255 8.32 -6.89 0.21
N LEU A 256 9.04 -6.79 -0.90
CA LEU A 256 10.48 -6.53 -0.88
C LEU A 256 10.66 -5.02 -0.96
N SER A 257 11.17 -4.40 0.10
CA SER A 257 11.50 -2.97 0.15
C SER A 257 12.75 -2.73 0.99
N TYR A 258 13.54 -1.71 0.62
CA TYR A 258 14.60 -1.14 1.46
C TYR A 258 14.14 0.07 2.28
N ASP A 259 12.84 0.38 2.24
CA ASP A 259 12.25 1.45 3.06
C ASP A 259 11.75 0.86 4.39
N ASP A 260 12.34 1.30 5.50
CA ASP A 260 11.96 0.86 6.85
C ASP A 260 10.48 1.18 7.14
N GLY A 261 9.95 2.28 6.62
CA GLY A 261 8.55 2.66 6.76
C GLY A 261 7.60 1.68 6.06
N VAL A 262 7.96 1.22 4.85
CA VAL A 262 7.22 0.17 4.12
C VAL A 262 7.28 -1.16 4.87
N ASN A 263 8.46 -1.55 5.36
CA ASN A 263 8.66 -2.79 6.11
C ASN A 263 7.86 -2.77 7.44
N ASP A 264 7.94 -1.69 8.21
CA ASP A 264 7.18 -1.49 9.45
C ASP A 264 5.66 -1.51 9.20
N ALA A 265 5.21 -0.92 8.09
CA ALA A 265 3.80 -0.94 7.70
C ALA A 265 3.34 -2.35 7.30
N SER A 266 4.18 -3.10 6.60
CA SER A 266 3.92 -4.49 6.22
C SER A 266 3.81 -5.39 7.46
N GLU A 267 4.72 -5.25 8.42
CA GLU A 267 4.67 -5.99 9.68
C GLU A 267 3.41 -5.65 10.49
N ASP A 268 3.10 -4.37 10.63
CA ASP A 268 1.88 -3.91 11.30
C ASP A 268 0.61 -4.47 10.66
N LEU A 269 0.54 -4.41 9.33
CA LEU A 269 -0.61 -4.95 8.61
C LEU A 269 -0.70 -6.48 8.78
N LYS A 270 0.42 -7.21 8.75
CA LYS A 270 0.44 -8.65 9.03
C LYS A 270 -0.05 -8.97 10.45
N ASN A 271 0.36 -8.18 11.44
CA ASN A 271 -0.14 -8.30 12.81
C ASN A 271 -1.66 -8.04 12.87
N PHE A 272 -2.17 -7.05 12.15
CA PHE A 272 -3.62 -6.81 12.03
C PHE A 272 -4.40 -7.93 11.38
N LEU A 273 -3.86 -8.49 10.29
CA LEU A 273 -4.52 -9.58 9.57
C LEU A 273 -4.57 -10.86 10.41
N SER A 274 -3.57 -11.09 11.27
CA SER A 274 -3.48 -12.27 12.13
C SER A 274 -4.14 -12.11 13.50
N THR A 275 -4.40 -10.89 13.96
CA THR A 275 -5.00 -10.62 15.27
C THR A 275 -6.52 -10.50 15.18
N PRO A 276 -7.30 -11.35 15.89
CA PRO A 276 -8.73 -11.15 16.04
C PRO A 276 -9.07 -9.84 16.76
N LEU A 277 -10.12 -9.15 16.31
CA LEU A 277 -10.52 -7.86 16.88
C LEU A 277 -10.84 -7.95 18.40
N HIS A 278 -11.48 -9.04 18.83
CA HIS A 278 -11.86 -9.20 20.22
C HIS A 278 -10.64 -9.22 21.15
N GLU A 279 -9.53 -9.84 20.73
CA GLU A 279 -8.29 -9.86 21.51
C GLU A 279 -7.69 -8.47 21.64
N ALA A 280 -7.66 -7.69 20.55
CA ALA A 280 -7.18 -6.31 20.58
C ALA A 280 -8.05 -5.43 21.50
N ARG A 281 -9.38 -5.62 21.48
CA ARG A 281 -10.31 -4.94 22.40
C ARG A 281 -10.04 -5.29 23.85
N THR A 282 -9.93 -6.58 24.18
CA THR A 282 -9.62 -7.03 25.55
C THR A 282 -8.34 -6.42 26.11
N ARG A 283 -7.31 -6.21 25.27
CA ARG A 283 -6.05 -5.59 25.70
C ARG A 283 -6.15 -4.08 25.91
N ILE A 284 -7.04 -3.39 25.21
CA ILE A 284 -7.10 -1.92 25.24
C ILE A 284 -8.24 -1.35 26.10
N ASP A 285 -9.33 -2.09 26.30
CA ASP A 285 -10.50 -1.64 27.06
C ASP A 285 -10.15 -1.18 28.49
N PRO A 286 -9.32 -1.89 29.28
CA PRO A 286 -8.92 -1.42 30.61
C PRO A 286 -8.24 -0.05 30.58
N TRP A 287 -7.48 0.23 29.52
CA TRP A 287 -6.81 1.52 29.36
C TRP A 287 -7.79 2.65 29.00
N PHE A 288 -8.85 2.36 28.24
CA PHE A 288 -9.92 3.34 28.02
C PHE A 288 -10.66 3.67 29.32
N GLU A 289 -10.87 2.68 30.20
CA GLU A 289 -11.45 2.89 31.54
C GLU A 289 -10.55 3.74 32.44
N GLU A 290 -9.24 3.49 32.44
CA GLU A 290 -8.24 4.31 33.15
C GLU A 290 -8.26 5.78 32.67
N LEU A 291 -8.31 6.00 31.35
CA LEU A 291 -8.37 7.35 30.77
C LEU A 291 -9.69 8.06 31.09
N ALA A 292 -10.79 7.32 31.19
CA ALA A 292 -12.09 7.88 31.53
C ALA A 292 -12.19 8.27 33.02
N SER A 293 -11.52 7.52 33.90
CA SER A 293 -11.48 7.75 35.36
C SER A 293 -10.43 8.77 35.80
N SER A 294 -9.46 9.10 34.96
CA SER A 294 -8.42 10.12 35.22
C SER A 294 -8.89 11.59 35.04
N LYS A 295 -10.20 11.84 35.16
CA LYS A 295 -10.81 13.18 35.13
C LYS A 295 -10.98 13.74 36.53
#